data_AF-A0A950RVU0-F1
#
_entry.id   AF-A0A950RVU0-F1
#
_cell.length_a   1.000
_cell.length_b   1.000
_cell.length_c   1.000
_cell.angle_alpha   90.00
_cell.angle_beta   90.00
_cell.angle_gamma   90.00
#
_symmetry.space_group_name_H-M   'P 1'
#
loop_
_entity.id
_entity.type
_entity.pdbx_description
1 polymer ?
#
loop_
_entity_poly.entity_id
_entity_poly.type
_entity_poly.pdbx_seq_one_letter_code
_entity_poly.pdbx_strand_id
1 'polypeptide(L)'
;MTDRETIRQTLVGFLESETGEQVAALEDGKKLREELGLDSVDVVSTVMQIERHFRIRLEHQELESLVNVGELLNLIQAKVAAVEANPAAGPTPAPESASSIA
;
A
#
# COMPACT_ATOMS: atom_id res chain seq x y z
N MET A 1 -9.02 -13.62 -3.49
CA MET A 1 -7.60 -13.97 -3.30
C MET A 1 -6.78 -13.09 -4.22
N THR A 2 -6.41 -11.93 -3.69
CA THR A 2 -5.53 -11.01 -4.38
C THR A 2 -4.13 -11.63 -4.46
N ASP A 3 -3.62 -11.83 -5.68
CA ASP A 3 -2.29 -12.39 -5.89
C ASP A 3 -1.20 -11.33 -5.68
N ARG A 4 -0.02 -11.76 -5.24
CA ARG A 4 1.13 -10.86 -5.07
C ARG A 4 1.53 -10.21 -6.39
N GLU A 5 1.38 -10.93 -7.50
CA GLU A 5 1.65 -10.38 -8.83
C GLU A 5 0.69 -9.24 -9.17
N THR A 6 -0.59 -9.35 -8.80
CA THR A 6 -1.57 -8.26 -8.95
C THR A 6 -1.16 -7.05 -8.13
N ILE A 7 -0.78 -7.23 -6.86
CA ILE A 7 -0.32 -6.13 -6.00
C ILE A 7 0.91 -5.46 -6.59
N ARG A 8 1.86 -6.26 -7.11
CA ARG A 8 3.07 -5.74 -7.78
C ARG A 8 2.70 -4.94 -9.02
N GLN A 9 1.82 -5.43 -9.89
CA GLN A 9 1.38 -4.71 -11.09
C GLN A 9 0.69 -3.39 -10.73
N THR A 10 -0.14 -3.38 -9.70
CA THR A 10 -0.79 -2.17 -9.18
C THR A 10 0.25 -1.17 -8.65
N LEU A 11 1.23 -1.64 -7.87
CA LEU A 11 2.32 -0.83 -7.35
C LEU A 11 3.18 -0.24 -8.49
N VAL A 12 3.54 -1.05 -9.49
CA VAL A 12 4.24 -0.59 -10.71
C VAL A 12 3.47 0.57 -11.34
N GLY A 13 2.18 0.39 -11.63
CA GLY A 13 1.38 1.43 -12.29
C GLY A 13 1.29 2.74 -11.50
N PHE A 14 1.29 2.68 -10.15
CA PHE A 14 1.33 3.89 -9.32
C PHE A 14 2.71 4.55 -9.33
N LEU A 15 3.78 3.75 -9.23
CA LEU A 15 5.14 4.27 -9.31
C LEU A 15 5.43 4.89 -10.67
N GLU A 16 4.99 4.28 -11.78
CA GLU A 16 5.12 4.85 -13.13
C GLU A 16 4.33 6.15 -13.27
N SER A 17 3.19 6.26 -12.59
CA SER A 17 2.38 7.48 -12.60
C SER A 17 2.98 8.62 -11.77
N GLU A 18 3.62 8.31 -10.64
CA GLU A 18 4.25 9.30 -9.76
C GLU A 18 5.63 9.73 -10.28
N THR A 19 6.47 8.76 -10.66
CA THR A 19 7.84 9.00 -11.17
C THR A 19 7.87 9.43 -12.63
N GLY A 20 6.84 9.05 -13.41
CA GLY A 20 6.84 9.22 -14.87
C GLY A 20 7.80 8.28 -15.60
N GLU A 21 8.47 7.36 -14.90
CA GLU A 21 9.44 6.41 -15.46
C GLU A 21 8.83 5.01 -15.53
N GLN A 22 9.15 4.26 -16.60
CA GLN A 22 8.68 2.89 -16.73
C GLN A 22 9.44 1.96 -15.78
N VAL A 23 8.72 1.30 -14.88
CA VAL A 23 9.30 0.35 -13.94
C VAL A 23 9.09 -1.06 -14.46
N ALA A 24 9.95 -1.46 -15.40
CA ALA A 24 9.83 -2.73 -16.12
C ALA A 24 9.82 -3.99 -15.21
N ALA A 25 10.53 -3.94 -14.08
CA ALA A 25 10.56 -5.04 -13.11
C ALA A 25 10.85 -4.54 -11.69
N LEU A 26 9.82 -4.57 -10.83
CA LEU A 26 9.99 -4.49 -9.38
C LEU A 26 10.47 -5.85 -8.85
N GLU A 27 11.77 -5.94 -8.60
CA GLU A 27 12.37 -7.06 -7.90
C GLU A 27 12.26 -6.88 -6.39
N ASP A 28 12.04 -7.99 -5.68
CA ASP A 28 11.81 -7.97 -4.24
C ASP A 28 13.01 -7.47 -3.43
N GLY A 29 14.22 -7.71 -3.95
CA GLY A 29 15.46 -7.25 -3.34
C GLY A 29 15.77 -5.77 -3.55
N LYS A 30 15.04 -5.07 -4.42
CA LYS A 30 15.29 -3.64 -4.67
C LYS A 30 14.87 -2.81 -3.48
N LYS A 31 15.69 -1.82 -3.13
CA LYS A 31 15.38 -0.85 -2.09
C LYS A 31 14.46 0.24 -2.63
N LEU A 32 13.38 0.52 -1.92
CA LEU A 32 12.36 1.48 -2.38
C LEU A 32 12.93 2.88 -2.59
N ARG A 33 13.76 3.36 -1.67
CA ARG A 33 14.29 4.74 -1.71
C ARG A 33 15.61 4.84 -2.46
N GLU A 34 16.49 3.85 -2.30
CA GLU A 34 17.83 3.88 -2.88
C GLU A 34 17.86 3.40 -4.34
N GLU A 35 17.07 2.36 -4.69
CA GLU A 35 17.14 1.72 -6.02
C GLU A 35 16.02 2.20 -6.96
N LEU A 36 14.84 2.53 -6.42
CA LEU A 36 13.75 3.09 -7.22
C LEU A 36 13.73 4.62 -7.22
N GLY A 37 14.63 5.27 -6.49
CA GLY A 37 14.74 6.73 -6.45
C GLY A 37 13.53 7.43 -5.84
N LEU A 38 12.73 6.75 -5.03
CA LEU A 38 11.50 7.31 -4.47
C LEU A 38 11.81 8.28 -3.33
N ASP A 39 11.24 9.48 -3.43
CA ASP A 39 11.27 10.43 -2.34
C ASP A 39 10.26 10.06 -1.24
N SER A 40 10.43 10.66 -0.06
CA SER A 40 9.51 10.45 1.06
C SER A 40 8.04 10.75 0.70
N VAL A 41 7.81 11.68 -0.24
CA VAL A 41 6.47 12.03 -0.73
C VAL A 41 5.93 10.95 -1.66
N ASP A 42 6.73 10.46 -2.62
CA ASP A 42 6.28 9.44 -3.58
C ASP A 42 5.91 8.13 -2.90
N VAL A 43 6.70 7.72 -1.89
CA VAL A 43 6.39 6.54 -1.08
C VAL A 43 5.05 6.71 -0.38
N VAL A 44 4.82 7.86 0.27
CA VAL A 44 3.57 8.14 0.99
C VAL A 44 2.38 8.20 0.03
N SER A 45 2.48 8.91 -1.09
CA SER A 45 1.43 8.97 -2.12
C SER A 45 1.07 7.58 -2.67
N THR A 46 2.09 6.79 -3.01
CA THR A 46 1.92 5.42 -3.52
C THR A 46 1.21 4.55 -2.50
N VAL A 47 1.65 4.59 -1.24
CA VAL A 47 1.04 3.86 -0.12
C VAL A 47 -0.41 4.28 0.07
N MET A 48 -0.71 5.58 0.11
CA MET A 48 -2.08 6.10 0.26
C MET A 48 -3.00 5.65 -0.89
N GLN A 49 -2.47 5.49 -2.09
CA GLN A 49 -3.23 5.01 -3.24
C GLN A 49 -3.52 3.50 -3.13
N ILE A 50 -2.55 2.71 -2.66
CA ILE A 50 -2.69 1.28 -2.38
C ILE A 50 -3.71 1.04 -1.27
N GLU A 51 -3.63 1.76 -0.16
CA GLU A 51 -4.58 1.67 0.95
C GLU A 51 -6.02 1.89 0.50
N ARG A 52 -6.24 2.92 -0.33
CA ARG A 52 -7.55 3.23 -0.90
C ARG A 52 -8.01 2.17 -1.91
N HIS A 53 -7.11 1.68 -2.75
CA HIS A 53 -7.40 0.68 -3.78
C HIS A 53 -7.82 -0.66 -3.15
N PHE A 54 -7.06 -1.13 -2.17
CA PHE A 54 -7.30 -2.43 -1.52
C PHE A 54 -8.14 -2.34 -0.24
N ARG A 55 -8.56 -1.13 0.17
CA ARG A 55 -9.32 -0.88 1.41
C ARG A 55 -8.60 -1.37 2.67
N ILE A 56 -7.27 -1.25 2.70
CA ILE A 56 -6.42 -1.64 3.83
C ILE A 56 -5.90 -0.42 4.59
N ARG A 57 -5.28 -0.66 5.75
CA ARG A 57 -4.49 0.34 6.48
C ARG A 57 -3.10 -0.17 6.79
N LEU A 58 -2.11 0.66 6.51
CA LEU A 58 -0.70 0.44 6.75
C LEU A 58 -0.26 1.42 7.83
N GLU A 59 0.23 0.89 8.95
CA GLU A 59 0.69 1.73 10.06
C GLU A 59 2.01 2.40 9.70
N HIS A 60 2.23 3.61 10.21
CA HIS A 60 3.46 4.36 9.93
C HIS A 60 4.72 3.57 10.32
N GLN A 61 4.69 2.85 11.44
CA GLN A 61 5.80 2.01 11.90
C GLN A 61 6.11 0.86 10.94
N GLU A 62 5.09 0.30 10.26
CA GLU A 62 5.29 -0.73 9.25
C GLU A 62 6.02 -0.11 8.07
N LEU A 63 5.58 1.07 7.60
CA LEU A 63 6.19 1.83 6.51
C LEU A 63 7.63 2.25 6.81
N GLU A 64 7.92 2.66 8.05
CA GLU A 64 9.27 3.02 8.50
C GLU A 64 10.22 1.81 8.50
N SER A 65 9.68 0.61 8.74
CA SER A 65 10.46 -0.63 8.69
C SER A 65 10.62 -1.18 7.26
N LEU A 66 9.90 -0.63 6.27
CA LEU A 66 10.02 -1.06 4.88
C LEU A 66 11.32 -0.55 4.25
N VAL A 67 12.21 -1.49 3.95
CA VAL A 67 13.49 -1.20 3.27
C VAL A 67 13.42 -1.56 1.79
N ASN A 68 12.78 -2.68 1.46
CA ASN A 68 12.76 -3.26 0.12
C ASN A 68 11.33 -3.50 -0.38
N VAL A 69 11.23 -3.72 -1.68
CA VAL A 69 9.96 -3.97 -2.38
C VAL A 69 9.29 -5.24 -1.88
N GLY A 70 10.06 -6.30 -1.61
CA GLY A 70 9.53 -7.57 -1.15
C GLY A 70 8.74 -7.45 0.14
N GLU A 71 9.27 -6.70 1.11
CA GLU A 71 8.62 -6.41 2.38
C GLU A 71 7.32 -5.62 2.18
N LEU A 72 7.33 -4.60 1.29
CA LEU A 72 6.12 -3.82 0.98
C LEU A 72 5.03 -4.71 0.37
N LEU A 73 5.39 -5.56 -0.59
CA LEU A 73 4.45 -6.48 -1.23
C LEU A 73 3.89 -7.51 -0.24
N ASN A 74 4.74 -8.05 0.63
CA ASN A 74 4.33 -9.01 1.66
C ASN A 74 3.37 -8.37 2.66
N LEU A 75 3.70 -7.16 3.12
CA LEU A 75 2.88 -6.36 4.03
C LEU A 75 1.48 -6.11 3.44
N ILE A 76 1.41 -5.60 2.20
CA ILE A 76 0.14 -5.34 1.53
C ILE A 76 -0.64 -6.65 1.39
N GLN A 77 0.00 -7.72 0.91
CA GLN A 77 -0.66 -9.02 0.73
C GLN A 77 -1.26 -9.54 2.04
N ALA A 78 -0.52 -9.46 3.14
CA ALA A 78 -0.99 -9.87 4.45
C ALA A 78 -2.22 -9.06 4.90
N LYS A 79 -2.20 -7.74 4.70
CA LYS A 79 -3.34 -6.85 5.04
C LYS A 79 -4.56 -7.13 4.17
N VAL A 80 -4.37 -7.30 2.87
CA VAL A 80 -5.47 -7.62 1.94
C VAL A 80 -6.08 -8.96 2.28
N ALA A 81 -5.26 -9.98 2.51
CA ALA A 81 -5.73 -11.30 2.92
C ALA A 81 -6.49 -11.24 4.26
N ALA A 82 -6.03 -10.43 5.23
CA ALA A 82 -6.72 -10.24 6.50
C ALA A 82 -8.10 -9.57 6.33
N VAL A 83 -8.20 -8.55 5.48
CA VAL A 83 -9.47 -7.87 5.16
C VAL A 83 -10.42 -8.80 4.37
N GLU A 84 -9.90 -9.57 3.40
CA GLU A 84 -10.67 -10.57 2.66
C GLU A 84 -11.18 -11.70 3.60
N ALA A 85 -10.36 -12.13 4.57
CA ALA A 85 -10.72 -13.19 5.52
C ALA A 85 -11.70 -12.72 6.60
N ASN A 86 -11.63 -11.45 7.01
CA ASN A 86 -12.52 -10.87 7.99
C ASN A 86 -12.91 -9.42 7.63
N PRO A 87 -13.93 -9.21 6.78
CA PRO A 87 -14.32 -7.87 6.32
C PRO A 87 -14.87 -6.98 7.45
N ALA A 88 -15.23 -7.54 8.60
CA ALA A 88 -15.62 -6.78 9.80
C ALA A 88 -14.44 -6.09 10.52
N ALA A 89 -13.19 -6.46 10.19
CA ALA A 89 -11.97 -5.83 10.68
C ALA A 89 -11.36 -4.83 9.68
N GLY A 90 -12.02 -4.58 8.55
CA GLY A 90 -11.69 -3.44 7.68
C GLY A 90 -11.74 -2.13 8.46
N PRO A 91 -11.14 -1.03 7.94
CA PRO A 91 -10.99 0.20 8.70
C PRO A 91 -12.36 0.62 9.20
N THR A 92 -12.60 0.44 10.51
CA THR A 92 -13.78 0.97 11.17
C THR A 92 -13.80 2.42 10.77
N PRO A 93 -14.78 2.91 9.98
CA PRO A 93 -14.95 4.34 9.89
C PRO A 93 -15.10 4.75 11.35
N ALA A 94 -14.21 5.61 11.83
CA ALA A 94 -14.44 6.28 13.10
C ALA A 94 -15.91 6.69 13.06
N PRO A 95 -16.73 6.32 14.07
CA PRO A 95 -18.15 6.62 14.01
C PRO A 95 -18.24 8.13 13.81
N GLU A 96 -18.56 8.58 12.60
CA GLU A 96 -19.04 9.92 12.37
C GLU A 96 -20.28 9.95 13.23
N SER A 97 -20.15 10.61 14.38
CA SER A 97 -21.18 10.76 15.38
C SER A 97 -22.49 11.02 14.66
N ALA A 98 -23.35 10.01 14.66
CA ALA A 98 -24.70 10.14 14.17
C ALA A 98 -25.31 11.33 14.91
N SER A 99 -25.76 12.28 14.11
CA SER A 99 -26.62 13.42 14.45
C SER A 99 -27.38 13.26 15.77
N SER A 100 -27.27 14.26 16.65
CA SER A 100 -28.42 14.62 17.48
C SER A 100 -28.74 16.08 17.22
N ILE A 101 -29.59 16.26 16.21
CA ILE A 101 -30.71 17.19 16.25
C ILE A 101 -31.37 17.18 17.65
N ALA A 102 -31.37 18.32 18.34
CA ALA A 102 -32.35 18.72 19.36
C ALA A 102 -32.22 20.22 19.62
#